data_AF-K1PG64-F1
#
_entry.id   AF-K1PG64-F1
#
_cell.length_a   1.000
_cell.length_b   1.000
_cell.length_c   1.000
_cell.angle_alpha   90.00
_cell.angle_beta   90.00
_cell.angle_gamma   90.00
#
_symmetry.space_group_name_H-M   'P 1'
#
loop_
_entity.id
_entity.type
_entity.pdbx_description
1 polymer ?
#
loop_
_entity_poly.entity_id
_entity_poly.type
_entity_poly.pdbx_seq_one_letter_code
_entity_poly.pdbx_strand_id
1 'polypeptide(L)'
;MTRMALFLCMVAVTGGLAQLIPGGYTETRKVDRQTRKIVITVKRDIVSWLGDKYIRIGEFKPLLYRSQVVAGTNYLVKVRTTFIY
;
A
#
# COMPACT_ATOMS: atom_id res chain seq x y z
N MET A 1 -32.06 -37.44 -42.61
CA MET A 1 -31.34 -36.16 -42.56
C MET A 1 -31.27 -35.69 -41.12
N THR A 2 -30.20 -36.06 -40.42
CA THR A 2 -29.98 -35.79 -38.98
C THR A 2 -29.52 -34.35 -38.79
N ARG A 3 -30.36 -33.50 -38.19
CA ARG A 3 -29.97 -32.15 -37.76
C ARG A 3 -29.26 -32.24 -36.42
N MET A 4 -27.92 -32.16 -36.42
CA MET A 4 -27.14 -31.91 -35.20
C MET A 4 -27.37 -30.45 -34.78
N ALA A 5 -28.09 -30.26 -33.67
CA ALA A 5 -28.20 -28.97 -33.02
C ALA A 5 -26.92 -28.71 -32.22
N LEU A 6 -26.10 -27.78 -32.70
CA LEU A 6 -24.92 -27.27 -32.00
C LEU A 6 -25.40 -26.33 -30.89
N PHE A 7 -25.42 -26.79 -29.64
CA PHE A 7 -25.67 -25.93 -28.49
C PHE A 7 -24.37 -25.17 -28.15
N LEU A 8 -24.26 -23.94 -28.65
CA LEU A 8 -23.24 -22.99 -28.21
C LEU A 8 -23.61 -22.47 -26.81
N CYS A 9 -22.90 -22.94 -25.79
CA CYS A 9 -23.03 -22.43 -24.43
C CYS A 9 -22.31 -21.07 -24.35
N MET A 10 -23.05 -19.98 -24.54
CA MET A 10 -22.56 -18.64 -24.20
C MET A 10 -22.64 -18.47 -22.68
N VAL A 11 -21.50 -18.65 -22.00
CA VAL A 11 -21.36 -18.18 -20.61
C VAL A 11 -21.32 -16.66 -20.67
N ALA A 12 -22.46 -16.02 -20.40
CA ALA A 12 -22.50 -14.59 -20.14
C ALA A 12 -21.76 -14.33 -18.83
N VAL A 13 -20.46 -14.02 -18.93
CA VAL A 13 -19.70 -13.47 -17.81
C VAL A 13 -20.24 -12.07 -17.58
N THR A 14 -21.26 -11.95 -16.73
CA THR A 14 -21.60 -10.68 -16.08
C THR A 14 -20.51 -10.39 -15.05
N GLY A 15 -19.31 -10.15 -15.55
CA GLY A 15 -18.20 -9.65 -14.75
C GLY A 15 -18.57 -8.24 -14.36
N GLY A 16 -19.07 -8.06 -13.13
CA GLY A 16 -19.03 -6.76 -12.49
C GLY A 16 -17.62 -6.21 -12.67
N LEU A 17 -17.51 -4.96 -13.11
CA LEU A 17 -16.24 -4.27 -13.34
C LEU A 17 -15.35 -4.45 -12.12
N ALA A 18 -14.50 -5.49 -12.12
CA ALA A 18 -13.37 -5.57 -11.26
C ALA A 18 -12.52 -4.38 -11.69
N GLN A 19 -12.63 -3.28 -10.94
CA GLN A 19 -11.74 -2.14 -11.12
C GLN A 19 -10.34 -2.74 -11.14
N LEU A 20 -9.63 -2.61 -12.25
CA LEU A 20 -8.23 -2.98 -12.33
C LEU A 20 -7.51 -2.17 -11.26
N ILE A 21 -7.30 -2.74 -10.08
CA ILE A 21 -6.52 -2.10 -9.04
C ILE A 21 -5.07 -2.36 -9.44
N PRO A 22 -4.34 -1.36 -9.95
CA PRO A 22 -2.98 -1.57 -10.37
C PRO A 22 -2.21 -1.99 -9.12
N GLY A 23 -1.60 -3.17 -9.15
CA GLY A 23 -0.79 -3.67 -8.04
C GLY A 23 0.50 -2.89 -7.84
N GLY A 24 0.68 -1.72 -8.47
CA GLY A 24 1.85 -0.86 -8.31
C GLY A 24 1.63 0.21 -7.24
N TYR A 25 2.72 0.84 -6.79
CA TYR A 25 2.61 2.01 -5.93
C TYR A 25 1.97 3.18 -6.67
N THR A 26 0.96 3.80 -6.05
CA THR A 26 0.35 5.06 -6.52
C THR A 26 1.40 6.16 -6.65
N GLU A 27 1.02 7.28 -7.26
CA GLU A 27 1.84 8.49 -7.24
C GLU A 27 2.18 8.96 -5.82
N THR A 28 3.28 9.72 -5.72
CA THR A 28 3.75 10.32 -4.47
C THR A 28 2.85 11.47 -4.04
N ARG A 29 2.38 11.42 -2.79
CA ARG A 29 1.48 12.42 -2.19
C ARG A 29 2.08 12.96 -0.89
N LYS A 30 1.67 14.16 -0.47
CA LYS A 30 1.97 14.65 0.89
C LYS A 30 1.24 13.79 1.92
N VAL A 31 1.89 13.49 3.04
CA VAL A 31 1.28 12.71 4.13
C VAL A 31 0.02 13.39 4.65
N ASP A 32 -1.11 12.71 4.48
CA ASP A 32 -2.41 13.12 5.02
C ASP A 32 -2.57 12.72 6.50
N ARG A 33 -3.72 13.07 7.08
CA ARG A 33 -4.02 12.81 8.50
C ARG A 33 -4.08 11.31 8.81
N GLN A 34 -4.58 10.48 7.91
CA GLN A 34 -4.73 9.03 8.15
C GLN A 34 -3.37 8.34 8.09
N THR A 35 -2.60 8.60 7.04
CA THR A 35 -1.24 8.07 6.87
C THR A 35 -0.33 8.52 8.02
N ARG A 36 -0.48 9.77 8.48
CA ARG A 36 0.25 10.26 9.67
C ARG A 36 -0.07 9.43 10.91
N LYS A 37 -1.34 9.10 11.15
CA LYS A 37 -1.74 8.27 12.30
C LYS A 37 -1.10 6.88 12.21
N ILE A 38 -1.20 6.23 11.05
CA ILE A 38 -0.58 4.91 10.82
C ILE A 38 0.91 4.93 11.16
N VAL A 39 1.63 5.92 10.63
CA VAL A 39 3.08 6.05 10.81
C VAL A 39 3.45 6.37 12.27
N ILE A 40 2.63 7.15 12.98
CA ILE A 40 2.83 7.42 14.41
C ILE A 40 2.61 6.16 15.24
N THR A 41 1.62 5.33 14.92
CA THR A 41 1.36 4.07 15.64
C THR A 41 2.56 3.13 15.59
N VAL A 42 3.25 3.05 14.46
CA VAL A 42 4.43 2.17 14.29
C VAL A 42 5.76 2.87 14.64
N LYS A 43 5.73 4.16 15.02
CA LYS A 43 6.96 4.94 15.28
C LYS A 43 7.84 4.28 16.33
N ARG A 44 7.25 3.79 17.43
CA ARG A 44 8.01 3.19 18.54
C ARG A 44 8.81 1.99 18.07
N ASP A 45 8.21 1.14 17.25
CA ASP A 45 8.84 -0.08 16.75
C ASP A 45 9.97 0.26 15.77
N ILE A 46 9.79 1.27 14.92
CA ILE A 46 10.84 1.81 14.03
C ILE A 46 12.02 2.35 14.86
N VAL A 47 11.75 3.16 15.88
CA VAL A 47 12.79 3.74 16.74
C VAL A 47 13.55 2.65 17.49
N SER A 48 12.84 1.64 18.03
CA SER A 48 13.46 0.50 18.70
C SER A 48 14.38 -0.27 17.77
N TRP A 49 13.90 -0.62 16.57
CA TRP A 49 14.68 -1.36 15.57
C TRP A 49 15.92 -0.59 15.09
N LEU A 50 15.84 0.74 14.99
CA LEU A 50 17.00 1.59 14.71
C LEU A 50 17.98 1.62 15.90
N GLY A 51 17.45 1.69 17.12
CA GLY A 51 18.24 1.63 18.35
C GLY A 51 19.07 0.35 18.47
N ASP A 52 18.50 -0.80 18.09
CA ASP A 52 19.21 -2.09 18.04
C ASP A 52 20.36 -2.10 17.02
N LYS A 53 20.36 -1.14 16.09
CA LYS A 53 21.43 -0.90 15.10
C LYS A 53 22.36 0.25 15.49
N TYR A 54 22.30 0.72 16.74
CA TYR A 54 23.04 1.88 17.24
C TYR A 54 22.71 3.19 16.50
N ILE A 55 21.54 3.27 15.85
CA ILE A 55 21.05 4.47 15.17
C ILE A 55 20.05 5.15 16.08
N ARG A 56 20.44 6.27 16.67
CA ARG A 56 19.54 7.11 17.48
C ARG A 56 18.98 8.25 16.64
N ILE A 57 17.68 8.45 16.75
CA ILE A 57 16.95 9.46 15.97
C ILE A 57 16.19 10.44 16.87
N GLY A 58 16.16 11.70 16.45
CA GLY A 58 15.46 12.78 17.14
C GLY A 58 14.12 13.12 16.50
N GLU A 59 14.13 14.11 15.59
CA GLU A 59 12.94 14.49 14.84
C GLU A 59 12.41 13.26 14.08
N PHE A 60 11.09 13.05 14.06
CA PHE A 60 10.47 12.02 13.25
C PHE A 60 9.27 12.62 12.53
N LYS A 61 9.50 13.13 11.31
CA LYS A 61 8.50 13.89 10.56
C LYS A 61 8.16 13.21 9.23
N PRO A 62 7.00 12.56 9.13
CA PRO A 62 6.50 12.02 7.86
C PRO A 62 6.20 13.16 6.87
N LEU A 63 6.72 13.04 5.63
CA LEU A 63 6.60 14.08 4.60
C LEU A 63 5.76 13.63 3.41
N LEU A 64 6.14 12.53 2.78
CA LEU A 64 5.54 12.03 1.55
C LEU A 64 5.16 10.55 1.70
N TYR A 65 4.16 10.10 0.95
CA TYR A 65 3.82 8.68 0.91
C TYR A 65 3.37 8.23 -0.49
N ARG A 66 3.46 6.91 -0.71
CA ARG A 66 2.82 6.16 -1.79
C ARG A 66 2.08 4.98 -1.14
N SER A 67 1.02 4.51 -1.78
CA SER A 67 0.26 3.35 -1.31
C SER A 67 0.13 2.30 -2.42
N GLN A 68 -0.04 1.05 -2.04
CA GLN A 68 -0.24 -0.06 -2.96
C GLN A 68 -1.27 -1.00 -2.36
N VAL A 69 -2.26 -1.41 -3.16
CA VAL A 69 -3.24 -2.41 -2.74
C VAL A 69 -2.66 -3.80 -2.97
N VAL A 70 -2.74 -4.63 -1.93
CA VAL A 70 -2.32 -6.05 -1.91
C VAL A 70 -3.40 -6.85 -1.17
N ALA A 71 -3.06 -7.92 -0.45
CA ALA A 71 -3.92 -8.47 0.62
C ALA A 71 -3.95 -7.50 1.84
N GLY A 72 -4.44 -6.28 1.62
CA GLY A 72 -4.33 -5.13 2.53
C GLY A 72 -3.81 -3.89 1.79
N THR A 73 -3.18 -2.98 2.51
CA THR A 73 -2.57 -1.77 1.92
C THR A 73 -1.17 -1.56 2.46
N ASN A 74 -0.19 -1.56 1.55
CA ASN A 74 1.17 -1.16 1.88
C ASN A 74 1.29 0.36 1.81
N TYR A 75 2.03 0.93 2.75
CA TYR A 75 2.38 2.36 2.78
C TYR A 75 3.90 2.51 2.70
N LEU A 76 4.37 3.19 1.67
CA LEU A 76 5.77 3.62 1.57
C LEU A 76 5.83 5.08 1.98
N VAL A 77 6.48 5.38 3.10
CA VAL A 77 6.50 6.72 3.70
C VAL A 77 7.92 7.26 3.79
N LYS A 78 8.14 8.47 3.27
CA LYS A 78 9.38 9.22 3.45
C LYS A 78 9.32 10.00 4.76
N VAL A 79 10.22 9.69 5.67
CA VAL A 79 10.33 10.34 6.98
C VAL A 79 11.62 11.17 7.02
N ARG A 80 11.50 12.45 7.41
CA ARG A 80 12.65 13.26 7.78
C ARG A 80 13.00 12.96 9.23
N THR A 81 14.28 12.69 9.46
CA THR A 81 14.82 12.43 10.79
C THR A 81 16.11 13.20 11.03
N THR A 82 16.36 13.55 12.29
CA THR A 82 17.69 13.96 12.75
C THR A 82 18.37 12.79 13.42
N PHE A 83 19.71 12.72 13.34
CA PHE A 83 20.50 11.79 14.12
C PHE A 83 20.88 12.45 15.46
N ILE A 84 20.96 11.63 16.50
CA ILE A 84 21.48 12.03 17.80
C ILE A 84 22.63 11.07 18.12
N TYR A 85 23.74 11.59 18.64
CA TYR A 85 24.91 10.81 19.01
C TYR A 85 24.85 10.49 20.51
#